data_AF-A0A7V0NZA7-F1
#
_entry.id   AF-A0A7V0NZA7-F1
#
_cell.length_a   1.000
_cell.length_b   1.000
_cell.length_c   1.000
_cell.angle_alpha   90.00
_cell.angle_beta   90.00
_cell.angle_gamma   90.00
#
_symmetry.space_group_name_H-M   'P 1'
#
loop_
_entity.id
_entity.type
_entity.pdbx_description
1 polymer ?
#
loop_
_entity_poly.entity_id
_entity_poly.type
_entity_poly.pdbx_seq_one_letter_code
_entity_poly.pdbx_strand_id
1 'polypeptide(L)'
;MQSAGKIKAKINNLNYRQVFIICLAAIIIFSTLSPVGPNDLSRYLNIVSIAKKGSLIIDEELQKFDTMDKLFINGHFYSDKPPLFAITFSPVYYAAKLLNIPVYNKYLYKFSIILIPGIFFAFAMSLFYKEYAVNF
;
A
#
# COMPACT_ATOMS: atom_id res chain seq x y z
N MET A 1 -5.67 -2.79 38.11
CA MET A 1 -6.40 -3.97 37.58
C MET A 1 -7.81 -3.67 37.07
N GLN A 2 -8.59 -2.76 37.67
CA GLN A 2 -9.96 -2.42 37.20
C GLN A 2 -10.05 -1.84 35.77
N SER A 3 -9.01 -1.18 35.24
CA SER A 3 -9.07 -0.59 33.88
C SER A 3 -8.99 -1.62 32.76
N ALA A 4 -8.23 -2.71 32.96
CA ALA A 4 -8.05 -3.76 31.95
C ALA A 4 -9.36 -4.52 31.66
N GLY A 5 -10.17 -4.77 32.70
CA GLY A 5 -11.48 -5.41 32.55
C GLY A 5 -12.47 -4.56 31.77
N LYS A 6 -12.48 -3.23 32.00
CA LYS A 6 -13.34 -2.29 31.26
C LYS A 6 -12.95 -2.18 29.79
N ILE A 7 -11.66 -2.23 29.47
CA ILE A 7 -11.16 -2.21 28.09
C ILE A 7 -11.59 -3.48 27.36
N LYS A 8 -11.42 -4.65 27.99
CA LYS A 8 -11.80 -5.94 27.40
C LYS A 8 -13.30 -6.01 27.08
N ALA A 9 -14.15 -5.57 28.01
CA ALA A 9 -15.60 -5.50 27.79
C ALA A 9 -15.99 -4.57 26.63
N LYS A 10 -15.28 -3.43 26.47
CA LYS A 10 -15.53 -2.50 25.38
C LYS A 10 -15.10 -3.04 24.01
N ILE A 11 -14.00 -3.79 23.94
CA ILE A 11 -13.53 -4.47 22.72
C ILE A 11 -14.52 -5.54 22.27
N ASN A 12 -15.08 -6.30 23.20
CA ASN A 12 -16.06 -7.35 22.90
C ASN A 12 -17.40 -6.80 22.37
N ASN A 13 -17.69 -5.52 22.59
CA ASN A 13 -18.91 -4.86 22.12
C ASN A 13 -18.73 -4.14 20.78
N LEU A 14 -17.57 -4.25 20.13
CA LEU A 14 -17.38 -3.66 18.81
C LEU A 14 -18.17 -4.44 17.77
N ASN A 15 -18.69 -3.75 16.75
CA ASN A 15 -19.21 -4.40 15.55
C ASN A 15 -18.19 -4.37 14.42
N TYR A 16 -18.38 -5.22 13.40
CA TYR A 16 -17.44 -5.34 12.27
C TYR A 16 -17.23 -4.02 11.51
N ARG A 17 -18.23 -3.12 11.48
CA ARG A 17 -18.09 -1.80 10.84
C ARG A 17 -17.16 -0.90 11.64
N GLN A 18 -17.24 -0.93 12.97
CA GLN A 18 -16.32 -0.20 13.84
C GLN A 18 -14.90 -0.76 13.71
N VAL A 19 -14.73 -2.08 13.59
CA VAL A 19 -13.43 -2.70 13.33
C VAL A 19 -12.87 -2.22 11.98
N PHE A 20 -13.68 -2.22 10.92
CA PHE A 20 -13.26 -1.68 9.61
C PHE A 20 -12.79 -0.22 9.72
N ILE A 21 -13.57 0.64 10.37
CA ILE A 21 -13.23 2.08 10.53
C ILE A 21 -11.95 2.25 11.33
N ILE A 22 -11.77 1.50 12.42
CA ILE A 22 -10.56 1.55 13.26
C ILE A 22 -9.34 1.09 12.45
N CYS A 23 -9.44 -0.02 11.72
CA CYS A 23 -8.35 -0.51 10.87
C CYS A 23 -8.00 0.51 9.78
N LEU A 24 -9.01 1.07 9.09
CA LEU A 24 -8.81 2.07 8.05
C LEU A 24 -8.17 3.35 8.62
N ALA A 25 -8.65 3.83 9.77
CA ALA A 25 -8.07 4.98 10.45
C ALA A 25 -6.62 4.72 10.86
N ALA A 26 -6.32 3.54 11.44
CA ALA A 26 -4.96 3.16 11.79
C ALA A 26 -4.04 3.13 10.56
N ILE A 27 -4.49 2.54 9.45
CA ILE A 27 -3.76 2.54 8.17
C ILE A 27 -3.49 3.97 7.72
N ILE A 28 -4.48 4.87 7.76
CA ILE A 28 -4.31 6.27 7.34
C ILE A 28 -3.36 7.02 8.27
N ILE A 29 -3.41 6.79 9.58
CA ILE A 29 -2.59 7.51 10.58
C ILE A 29 -1.14 7.04 10.52
N PHE A 30 -0.89 5.74 10.47
CA PHE A 30 0.45 5.16 10.54
C PHE A 30 1.15 5.05 9.18
N SER A 31 0.48 5.43 8.09
CA SER A 31 1.06 5.41 6.75
C SER A 31 1.88 6.66 6.45
N THR A 32 3.13 6.44 6.03
CA THR A 32 4.02 7.48 5.55
C THR A 32 3.49 8.10 4.26
N LEU A 33 3.76 9.39 4.09
CA LEU A 33 3.30 10.14 2.93
C LEU A 33 4.23 9.97 1.73
N SER A 34 5.53 9.81 1.91
CA SER A 34 6.47 9.69 0.79
C SER A 34 7.07 8.29 0.76
N PRO A 35 7.62 7.83 -0.39
CA PRO A 35 8.58 6.74 -0.37
C PRO A 35 9.75 7.18 0.51
N VAL A 36 9.86 6.60 1.71
CA VAL A 36 10.82 7.07 2.73
C VAL A 36 12.16 6.34 2.59
N GLY A 37 12.20 5.25 1.81
CA GLY A 37 13.41 4.46 1.65
C GLY A 37 13.52 3.70 0.33
N PRO A 38 14.64 3.00 0.14
CA PRO A 38 14.94 2.29 -1.11
C PRO A 38 13.87 1.25 -1.48
N ASN A 39 13.27 0.62 -0.48
CA ASN A 39 12.22 -0.38 -0.62
C ASN A 39 10.95 0.20 -1.28
N ASP A 40 10.53 1.37 -0.82
CA ASP A 40 9.39 2.11 -1.35
C ASP A 40 9.67 2.65 -2.75
N LEU A 41 10.89 3.16 -2.93
CA LEU A 41 11.34 3.68 -4.21
C LEU A 41 11.37 2.57 -5.27
N SER A 42 11.87 1.38 -4.92
CA SER A 42 11.89 0.21 -5.82
C SER A 42 10.49 -0.17 -6.31
N ARG A 43 9.49 -0.21 -5.41
CA ARG A 43 8.08 -0.42 -5.82
C ARG A 43 7.57 0.67 -6.75
N TYR A 44 7.91 1.93 -6.45
CA TYR A 44 7.50 3.06 -7.25
C TYR A 44 8.10 3.02 -8.67
N LEU A 45 9.40 2.74 -8.81
CA LEU A 45 10.04 2.64 -10.13
C LEU A 45 9.38 1.54 -10.97
N ASN A 46 9.01 0.42 -10.33
CA ASN A 46 8.29 -0.66 -11.00
C ASN A 46 6.88 -0.22 -11.46
N ILE A 47 6.10 0.48 -10.62
CA ILE A 47 4.81 1.08 -11.01
C ILE A 47 4.98 1.99 -12.23
N VAL A 48 5.99 2.87 -12.18
CA VAL A 48 6.24 3.87 -13.22
C VAL A 48 6.60 3.19 -14.54
N SER A 49 7.45 2.16 -14.52
CA SER A 49 7.85 1.45 -15.73
C SER A 49 6.65 0.72 -16.36
N ILE A 50 5.85 0.00 -15.58
CA ILE A 50 4.65 -0.66 -16.09
C ILE A 50 3.68 0.38 -16.67
N ALA A 51 3.42 1.47 -15.94
CA ALA A 51 2.45 2.47 -16.37
C ALA A 51 2.88 3.23 -17.64
N LYS A 52 4.18 3.40 -17.88
CA LYS A 52 4.69 4.13 -19.05
C LYS A 52 4.99 3.24 -20.24
N LYS A 53 5.44 2.00 -20.00
CA LYS A 53 6.06 1.13 -21.01
C LYS A 53 5.43 -0.26 -21.09
N GLY A 54 4.59 -0.63 -20.13
CA GLY A 54 4.08 -2.00 -20.00
C GLY A 54 5.18 -3.02 -19.69
N SER A 55 6.26 -2.61 -19.02
CA SER A 55 7.42 -3.45 -18.72
C SER A 55 7.79 -3.41 -17.23
N LEU A 56 8.49 -4.45 -16.76
CA LEU A 56 9.08 -4.53 -15.41
C LEU A 56 10.52 -3.97 -15.34
N ILE A 57 11.10 -3.61 -16.49
CA ILE A 57 12.46 -3.10 -16.60
C ILE A 57 12.51 -1.66 -16.08
N ILE A 58 13.34 -1.37 -15.09
CA ILE A 58 13.41 -0.05 -14.41
C ILE A 58 14.63 0.80 -14.82
N ASP A 59 15.33 0.45 -15.90
CA ASP A 59 16.60 1.08 -16.31
C ASP A 59 16.52 2.60 -16.47
N GLU A 60 15.47 3.11 -17.14
CA GLU A 60 15.30 4.56 -17.34
C GLU A 60 14.88 5.26 -16.05
N GLU A 61 14.06 4.60 -15.25
CA GLU A 61 13.57 5.10 -13.98
C GLU A 61 14.73 5.29 -12.98
N LEU A 62 15.72 4.39 -13.00
CA LEU A 62 16.95 4.47 -12.20
C LEU A 62 17.82 5.69 -12.52
N GLN A 63 17.73 6.25 -13.74
CA GLN A 63 18.46 7.48 -14.08
C GLN A 63 17.97 8.70 -13.29
N LYS A 64 16.72 8.66 -12.81
CA LYS A 64 16.09 9.76 -12.05
C LYS A 64 16.21 9.54 -10.55
N PHE A 65 16.07 8.29 -10.12
CA PHE A 65 16.11 7.92 -8.71
C PHE A 65 16.76 6.55 -8.56
N ASP A 66 17.84 6.47 -7.81
CA ASP A 66 18.50 5.19 -7.55
C ASP A 66 17.94 4.49 -6.30
N THR A 67 17.88 3.16 -6.35
CA THR A 67 17.51 2.32 -5.21
C THR A 67 18.48 1.16 -5.04
N MET A 68 18.80 0.79 -3.80
CA MET A 68 19.59 -0.43 -3.51
C MET A 68 18.76 -1.71 -3.70
N ASP A 69 17.44 -1.62 -3.70
CA ASP A 69 16.52 -2.77 -3.75
C ASP A 69 16.19 -3.11 -5.22
N LYS A 70 17.19 -3.61 -5.97
CA LYS A 70 17.07 -3.95 -7.40
C LYS A 70 17.84 -5.21 -7.77
N LEU A 71 17.39 -5.89 -8.83
CA LEU A 71 17.99 -7.10 -9.39
C LEU A 71 18.47 -6.83 -10.81
N PHE A 72 19.66 -7.31 -11.18
CA PHE A 72 20.17 -7.22 -12.56
C PHE A 72 20.08 -8.60 -13.23
N ILE A 73 19.25 -8.71 -14.27
CA ILE A 73 18.94 -9.97 -14.96
C ILE A 73 18.98 -9.72 -16.47
N ASN A 74 19.75 -10.51 -17.22
CA ASN A 74 19.82 -10.44 -18.68
C ASN A 74 20.08 -9.02 -19.24
N GLY A 75 20.96 -8.24 -18.61
CA GLY A 75 21.31 -6.90 -19.09
C GLY A 75 20.40 -5.77 -18.60
N HIS A 76 19.38 -6.07 -17.79
CA HIS A 76 18.38 -5.09 -17.34
C HIS A 76 18.21 -5.11 -15.82
N PHE A 77 17.85 -3.95 -15.25
CA PHE A 77 17.45 -3.82 -13.86
C PHE A 77 15.95 -4.02 -13.67
N TYR A 78 15.60 -4.69 -12.58
CA TYR A 78 14.25 -4.96 -12.12
C TYR A 78 14.12 -4.61 -10.64
N SER A 79 12.91 -4.32 -10.19
CA SER A 79 12.62 -4.27 -8.75
C SER A 79 12.72 -5.68 -8.15
N ASP A 80 13.30 -5.79 -6.95
CA ASP A 80 13.30 -7.04 -6.17
C ASP A 80 11.94 -7.32 -5.49
N LYS A 81 10.98 -6.38 -5.59
CA LYS A 81 9.66 -6.49 -4.96
C LYS A 81 8.68 -7.24 -5.86
N PRO A 82 7.74 -8.02 -5.28
CA PRO A 82 6.73 -8.74 -6.06
C PRO A 82 5.96 -7.80 -7.03
N PRO A 83 5.79 -8.19 -8.30
CA PRO A 83 5.23 -7.31 -9.32
C PRO A 83 3.72 -7.11 -9.18
N LEU A 84 3.02 -7.99 -8.43
CA LEU A 84 1.57 -7.89 -8.24
C LEU A 84 1.14 -6.50 -7.77
N PHE A 85 1.90 -5.94 -6.84
CA PHE A 85 1.67 -4.59 -6.34
C PHE A 85 1.81 -3.56 -7.47
N ALA A 86 2.93 -3.58 -8.19
CA ALA A 86 3.18 -2.63 -9.28
C ALA A 86 2.14 -2.74 -10.42
N ILE A 87 1.75 -3.96 -10.78
CA ILE A 87 0.71 -4.24 -11.79
C ILE A 87 -0.62 -3.61 -11.35
N THR A 88 -1.03 -3.85 -10.10
CA THR A 88 -2.32 -3.35 -9.57
C THR A 88 -2.38 -1.82 -9.55
N PHE A 89 -1.26 -1.14 -9.30
CA PHE A 89 -1.22 0.31 -9.13
C PHE A 89 -0.78 1.11 -10.35
N SER A 90 -0.21 0.45 -11.35
CA SER A 90 0.15 1.07 -12.63
C SER A 90 -1.02 1.79 -13.32
N PRO A 91 -2.28 1.28 -13.34
CA PRO A 91 -3.40 1.99 -13.96
C PRO A 91 -3.80 3.24 -13.17
N VAL A 92 -3.70 3.20 -11.84
CA VAL A 92 -3.99 4.36 -10.97
C VAL A 92 -2.97 5.46 -11.21
N TYR A 93 -1.68 5.11 -11.28
CA TYR A 93 -0.62 6.05 -11.66
C TYR A 93 -0.87 6.68 -13.04
N TYR A 94 -1.22 5.84 -14.02
CA TYR A 94 -1.49 6.28 -15.39
C TYR A 94 -2.69 7.25 -15.44
N ALA A 95 -3.81 6.90 -14.80
CA ALA A 95 -4.99 7.75 -14.71
C ALA A 95 -4.68 9.09 -14.01
N ALA A 96 -3.93 9.07 -12.92
CA ALA A 96 -3.51 10.30 -12.23
C ALA A 96 -2.69 11.22 -13.14
N LYS A 97 -1.78 10.64 -13.94
CA LYS A 97 -0.99 11.39 -14.92
C LYS A 97 -1.88 12.01 -16.01
N LEU A 98 -2.87 11.27 -16.52
CA LEU A 98 -3.83 11.78 -17.51
C LEU A 98 -4.64 12.97 -16.99
N LEU A 99 -4.98 12.95 -15.70
CA LEU A 99 -5.72 14.02 -15.02
C LEU A 99 -4.83 15.20 -14.58
N ASN A 100 -3.54 15.21 -14.95
CA ASN A 100 -2.54 16.18 -14.48
C ASN A 100 -2.45 16.28 -12.94
N ILE A 101 -2.84 15.21 -12.23
CA ILE A 101 -2.61 15.10 -10.80
C ILE A 101 -1.10 14.86 -10.63
N PRO A 102 -0.39 15.68 -9.84
CA PRO A 102 1.04 15.48 -9.66
C PRO A 102 1.30 14.05 -9.17
N VAL A 103 2.08 13.29 -9.95
CA VAL A 103 2.25 11.84 -9.75
C VAL A 103 3.43 11.54 -8.82
N TYR A 104 4.40 12.46 -8.75
CA TYR A 104 5.37 12.57 -7.66
C TYR A 104 4.74 13.30 -6.45
N ASN A 105 3.49 12.98 -6.17
CA ASN A 105 2.81 13.48 -5.01
C ASN A 105 2.79 12.36 -3.98
N LYS A 106 3.40 12.66 -2.84
CA LYS A 106 3.32 11.88 -1.60
C LYS A 106 1.88 11.34 -1.35
N TYR A 107 0.85 12.12 -1.67
CA TYR A 107 -0.53 11.68 -1.53
C TYR A 107 -0.95 10.54 -2.49
N LEU A 108 -0.48 10.53 -3.73
CA LEU A 108 -0.78 9.46 -4.69
C LEU A 108 -0.02 8.17 -4.35
N TYR A 109 1.23 8.29 -3.88
CA TYR A 109 1.99 7.18 -3.32
C TYR A 109 1.25 6.54 -2.15
N LYS A 110 0.80 7.33 -1.17
CA LYS A 110 0.01 6.86 -0.02
C LYS A 110 -1.30 6.21 -0.46
N PHE A 111 -1.98 6.78 -1.45
CA PHE A 111 -3.23 6.24 -2.00
C PHE A 111 -3.02 4.86 -2.63
N SER A 112 -1.97 4.74 -3.45
CA SER A 112 -1.66 3.54 -4.22
C SER A 112 -1.06 2.44 -3.33
N ILE A 113 -0.12 2.77 -2.44
CA ILE A 113 0.64 1.74 -1.71
C ILE A 113 -0.07 1.26 -0.45
N ILE A 114 -0.77 2.16 0.23
CA ILE A 114 -1.17 1.90 1.60
C ILE A 114 -2.69 1.87 1.74
N LEU A 115 -3.39 2.82 1.11
CA LEU A 115 -4.84 2.91 1.25
C LEU A 115 -5.57 1.77 0.55
N ILE A 116 -5.25 1.45 -0.71
CA ILE A 116 -5.98 0.39 -1.41
C ILE A 116 -5.72 -0.99 -0.78
N PRO A 117 -4.46 -1.45 -0.56
CA PRO A 117 -4.23 -2.71 0.14
C PRO A 117 -4.76 -2.66 1.59
N GLY A 118 -4.67 -1.50 2.23
CA GLY A 118 -5.20 -1.28 3.57
C GLY A 118 -6.73 -1.37 3.66
N ILE A 119 -7.46 -0.91 2.64
CA ILE A 119 -8.92 -1.07 2.57
C ILE A 119 -9.26 -2.55 2.46
N PHE A 120 -8.56 -3.31 1.60
CA PHE A 120 -8.75 -4.76 1.51
C PHE A 120 -8.41 -5.47 2.83
N PHE A 121 -7.32 -5.06 3.49
CA PHE A 121 -6.96 -5.57 4.80
C PHE A 121 -8.02 -5.25 5.86
N ALA A 122 -8.46 -3.99 5.97
CA ALA A 122 -9.49 -3.57 6.89
C ALA A 122 -10.80 -4.32 6.65
N PHE A 123 -11.15 -4.55 5.37
CA PHE A 123 -12.31 -5.34 4.98
C PHE A 123 -12.16 -6.80 5.40
N ALA A 124 -11.04 -7.45 5.09
CA ALA A 124 -10.75 -8.83 5.49
C ALA A 124 -10.80 -9.00 7.01
N MET A 125 -10.20 -8.07 7.76
CA MET A 125 -10.26 -8.05 9.23
C MET A 125 -11.67 -7.85 9.76
N SER A 126 -12.49 -7.04 9.10
CA SER A 126 -13.90 -6.86 9.48
C SER A 126 -14.71 -8.14 9.28
N LEU A 127 -14.47 -8.86 8.18
CA LEU A 127 -15.11 -10.16 7.92
C LEU A 127 -14.64 -11.22 8.90
N PHE A 128 -13.34 -11.30 9.14
CA PHE A 128 -12.76 -12.18 10.15
C PHE A 128 -13.38 -11.93 11.54
N TYR A 129 -13.50 -10.66 11.93
CA TYR A 129 -14.12 -10.31 13.22
C TYR A 129 -15.59 -10.72 13.27
N LYS A 130 -16.35 -10.47 12.20
CA LYS A 130 -17.76 -10.88 12.12
C LYS A 130 -17.92 -12.40 12.28
N GLU A 131 -17.07 -13.18 11.63
CA GLU A 131 -17.21 -14.64 11.57
C GLU A 131 -16.65 -15.34 12.82
N TYR A 132 -15.54 -14.84 13.36
CA TYR A 132 -14.76 -15.56 14.38
C TYR A 132 -14.65 -14.85 15.73
N ALA A 133 -14.96 -13.56 15.83
CA ALA A 133 -14.80 -12.84 17.11
C ALA A 133 -16.13 -12.57 17.82
N VAL A 134 -17.25 -12.57 17.10
CA VAL A 134 -18.60 -12.43 17.69
C VAL A 134 -19.15 -13.77 18.20
N ASN A 135 -18.58 -14.89 17.74
CA ASN A 135 -19.07 -16.24 18.02
C ASN A 135 -18.34 -16.97 19.18
N PHE A 136 -17.49 -16.27 19.94
CA PHE A 136 -16.81 -16.77 21.15
C PHE A 136 -17.14 -15.89 22.37
#